data_AF-A0A6J1SAU3-F1
#
_entry.id   AF-A0A6J1SAU3-F1
#
_cell.length_a   1.000
_cell.length_b   1.000
_cell.length_c   1.000
_cell.angle_alpha   90.00
_cell.angle_beta   90.00
_cell.angle_gamma   90.00
#
_symmetry.space_group_name_H-M   'P 1'
#
loop_
_entity.id
_entity.type
_entity.pdbx_description
1 polymer ?
#
loop_
_entity_poly.entity_id
_entity_poly.type
_entity_poly.pdbx_seq_one_letter_code
_entity_poly.pdbx_strand_id
1 'polypeptide(L)'
;MVVTTSDVAVLEDGGREASPVLVEGLRKLVEADADLVCPVTEEFLLRFLWAADLDVKKSYHLLQEYFAARRDFPDVFLLNNPHDYLPIFKSNELGFELNERDPLGRRIFVARIGK
;
A
#
# COMPACT_ATOMS: atom_id res chain seq x y z
N MET A 1 -3.59 24.74 10.71
CA MET A 1 -3.90 23.57 11.54
C MET A 1 -2.90 22.50 11.14
N VAL A 2 -1.90 22.28 12.00
CA VAL A 2 -0.75 21.42 11.70
C VAL A 2 -1.25 19.98 11.78
N VAL A 3 -1.32 19.28 10.65
CA VAL A 3 -1.61 17.84 10.68
C VAL A 3 -0.35 17.19 11.20
N THR A 4 -0.36 16.84 12.48
CA THR A 4 0.75 16.19 13.17
C THR A 4 0.95 14.81 12.56
N THR A 5 2.13 14.63 11.98
CA THR A 5 2.79 13.36 11.70
C THR A 5 2.82 12.50 12.97
N SER A 6 1.80 11.67 13.20
CA SER A 6 1.76 10.67 14.26
C SER A 6 0.62 9.69 13.95
N ASP A 7 0.81 8.89 12.91
CA ASP A 7 0.20 7.57 12.68
C ASP A 7 0.54 7.13 11.25
N VAL A 8 1.84 7.17 10.91
CA VAL A 8 2.32 6.26 9.87
C VAL A 8 2.25 4.90 10.54
N ALA A 9 1.14 4.19 10.32
CA ALA A 9 0.89 2.88 10.88
C ALA A 9 2.17 2.06 10.74
N VAL A 10 2.72 1.62 11.87
CA VAL A 10 3.79 0.61 11.88
C VAL A 10 3.22 -0.56 11.08
N LEU A 11 3.79 -0.79 9.90
CA LEU A 11 3.35 -1.88 9.05
C LEU A 11 3.98 -3.15 9.62
N GLU A 12 3.39 -3.67 10.70
CA GLU A 12 3.72 -5.00 11.19
C GLU A 12 2.94 -6.00 10.34
N ASP A 13 3.55 -6.53 9.27
CA ASP A 13 3.00 -7.70 8.58
C ASP A 13 3.35 -8.97 9.37
N GLY A 14 2.50 -9.32 10.35
CA GLY A 14 2.39 -10.67 10.88
C GLY A 14 3.70 -11.36 11.32
N GLY A 15 4.71 -10.60 11.77
CA GLY A 15 6.00 -11.13 12.21
C GLY A 15 7.00 -11.51 11.10
N ARG A 16 6.79 -11.06 9.85
CA ARG A 16 7.73 -11.30 8.73
C ARG A 16 8.83 -10.24 8.69
N GLU A 17 9.99 -10.55 9.26
CA GLU A 17 11.19 -9.72 9.11
C GLU A 17 11.77 -9.91 7.70
N ALA A 18 11.77 -8.85 6.89
CA ALA A 18 12.43 -8.88 5.59
C ALA A 18 13.92 -8.62 5.78
N SER A 19 14.77 -9.43 5.16
CA SER A 19 16.22 -9.22 5.21
C SER A 19 16.59 -7.88 4.55
N PRO A 20 17.51 -7.08 5.14
CA PRO A 20 18.03 -5.86 4.52
C PRO A 20 18.58 -6.08 3.09
N VAL A 21 19.06 -7.30 2.81
CA VAL A 21 19.56 -7.70 1.48
C VAL A 21 18.45 -7.68 0.42
N LEU A 22 17.22 -8.06 0.79
CA LEU A 22 16.09 -8.09 -0.14
C LEU A 22 15.60 -6.67 -0.47
N VAL A 23 15.53 -5.81 0.56
CA VAL A 23 15.19 -4.39 0.39
C VAL A 23 16.20 -3.73 -0.53
N GLU A 24 17.50 -3.94 -0.30
CA GLU A 24 18.55 -3.38 -1.14
C GLU A 24 18.55 -3.96 -2.56
N GLY A 25 18.24 -5.25 -2.70
CA GLY A 25 18.06 -5.88 -4.02
C GLY A 25 16.94 -5.24 -4.82
N LEU A 26 15.79 -4.99 -4.20
CA LEU A 26 14.67 -4.31 -4.84
C LEU A 26 14.99 -2.85 -5.16
N ARG A 27 15.63 -2.13 -4.22
CA ARG A 27 16.06 -0.75 -4.41
C ARG A 27 16.92 -0.59 -5.67
N LYS A 28 17.90 -1.47 -5.87
CA LYS A 28 18.76 -1.44 -7.07
C LYS A 28 18.00 -1.65 -8.37
N LEU A 29 16.99 -2.53 -8.39
CA LEU A 29 16.16 -2.73 -9.59
C LEU A 29 15.35 -1.47 -9.92
N VAL A 30 14.77 -0.84 -8.91
CA VAL A 30 14.01 0.40 -9.07
C VAL A 30 14.92 1.55 -9.53
N GLU A 31 16.09 1.73 -8.90
CA GLU A 31 17.03 2.81 -9.27
C GLU A 31 17.63 2.62 -10.67
N ALA A 32 17.74 1.38 -11.15
CA ALA A 32 18.18 1.08 -12.51
C ALA A 32 17.09 1.31 -13.58
N ASP A 33 15.83 1.46 -13.17
CA ASP A 33 14.68 1.66 -14.07
C ASP A 33 14.34 3.16 -14.16
N ALA A 34 14.80 3.79 -15.24
CA ALA A 34 14.59 5.23 -15.47
C ALA A 34 13.11 5.60 -15.67
N ASP A 35 12.25 4.65 -16.04
CA ASP A 35 10.82 4.89 -16.30
C ASP A 35 9.97 4.72 -15.03
N LEU A 36 10.50 4.11 -13.97
CA LEU A 36 9.82 3.86 -12.70
C LEU A 36 10.21 4.90 -11.63
N VAL A 37 9.49 6.02 -11.61
CA VAL A 37 9.68 7.06 -10.59
C VAL A 37 8.84 6.76 -9.34
N CYS A 38 9.46 6.19 -8.31
CA CYS A 38 8.79 5.90 -7.04
C CYS A 38 9.67 6.16 -5.80
N PRO A 39 9.07 6.25 -4.59
CA PRO A 39 9.84 6.24 -3.36
C PRO A 39 10.67 4.95 -3.23
N VAL A 40 11.87 5.08 -2.67
CA VAL A 40 12.80 3.96 -2.43
C VAL A 40 13.13 3.75 -0.94
N THR A 41 12.31 4.35 -0.06
CA THR A 41 12.43 4.14 1.38
C THR A 41 12.11 2.69 1.72
N GLU A 42 12.75 2.19 2.77
CA GLU A 42 12.59 0.79 3.19
C GLU A 42 11.13 0.46 3.50
N GLU A 43 10.43 1.32 4.24
CA GLU A 43 9.03 1.12 4.64
C GLU A 43 8.07 1.08 3.45
N PHE A 44 8.42 1.77 2.36
CA PHE A 44 7.65 1.72 1.13
C PHE A 44 7.90 0.41 0.37
N LEU A 45 9.17 0.05 0.18
CA LEU A 45 9.57 -1.15 -0.55
C LEU A 45 9.11 -2.45 0.15
N LEU A 46 9.10 -2.46 1.49
CA LEU A 46 8.63 -3.59 2.29
C LEU A 46 7.18 -3.99 1.98
N ARG A 47 6.31 -3.03 1.65
CA ARG A 47 4.91 -3.32 1.28
C ARG A 47 4.81 -4.26 0.08
N PHE A 48 5.67 -4.05 -0.92
CA PHE A 48 5.70 -4.84 -2.14
C PHE A 48 6.41 -6.17 -1.91
N LEU A 49 7.48 -6.18 -1.11
CA LEU A 49 8.15 -7.41 -0.69
C LEU A 49 7.20 -8.34 0.06
N TRP A 50 6.45 -7.86 1.04
CA TRP A 50 5.49 -8.70 1.76
C TRP A 50 4.34 -9.19 0.87
N ALA A 51 3.82 -8.32 0.01
CA ALA A 51 2.76 -8.69 -0.94
C ALA A 51 3.22 -9.75 -1.96
N ALA A 52 4.52 -9.84 -2.23
CA ALA A 52 5.11 -10.76 -3.20
C ALA A 52 5.88 -11.93 -2.54
N ASP A 53 5.56 -12.26 -1.29
CA ASP A 53 6.20 -13.34 -0.51
C ASP A 53 7.74 -13.26 -0.49
N LEU A 54 8.26 -12.03 -0.34
CA LEU A 54 9.69 -11.68 -0.27
C LEU A 54 10.50 -12.00 -1.54
N ASP A 55 9.83 -12.21 -2.69
CA ASP A 55 10.48 -12.38 -3.98
C ASP A 55 10.78 -11.02 -4.63
N VAL A 56 12.06 -10.68 -4.75
CA VAL A 56 12.52 -9.38 -5.28
C VAL A 56 12.02 -9.10 -6.70
N LYS A 57 11.98 -10.12 -7.58
CA LYS A 57 11.57 -9.93 -8.97
C LYS A 57 10.06 -9.71 -9.08
N LYS A 58 9.28 -10.51 -8.33
CA LYS A 58 7.82 -10.31 -8.27
C LYS A 58 7.47 -8.96 -7.64
N SER A 59 8.20 -8.55 -6.62
CA SER A 59 8.03 -7.23 -5.98
C SER A 59 8.27 -6.08 -6.94
N TYR A 60 9.33 -6.17 -7.74
CA TYR A 60 9.64 -5.18 -8.77
C TYR A 60 8.56 -5.12 -9.86
N HIS A 61 8.07 -6.28 -10.32
CA HIS A 61 6.97 -6.32 -11.27
C HIS A 61 5.69 -5.69 -10.69
N LEU A 62 5.35 -6.00 -9.43
CA LEU A 62 4.19 -5.42 -8.75
C LEU A 62 4.32 -3.89 -8.59
N LEU A 63 5.53 -3.38 -8.36
CA LEU A 63 5.80 -1.94 -8.37
C LEU A 63 5.52 -1.30 -9.73
N GLN A 64 6.00 -1.92 -10.80
CA GLN A 64 5.75 -1.44 -12.16
C GLN A 64 4.24 -1.40 -12.48
N GLU A 65 3.52 -2.47 -12.16
CA GLU A 65 2.06 -2.53 -12.34
C GLU A 65 1.33 -1.47 -11.51
N TYR A 66 1.74 -1.27 -10.25
CA TYR A 66 1.17 -0.26 -9.37
C TYR A 66 1.31 1.16 -9.94
N PHE A 67 2.50 1.52 -10.43
CA PHE A 67 2.71 2.85 -11.03
C PHE A 67 2.13 2.98 -12.43
N ALA A 68 2.07 1.90 -13.22
CA ALA A 68 1.33 1.88 -14.47
C ALA A 68 -0.16 2.19 -14.23
N ALA A 69 -0.80 1.52 -13.26
CA ALA A 69 -2.19 1.78 -12.91
C ALA A 69 -2.43 3.24 -12.48
N ARG A 70 -1.51 3.83 -11.71
CA ARG A 70 -1.60 5.26 -11.31
C ARG A 70 -1.52 6.22 -12.49
N ARG A 71 -0.69 5.91 -13.49
CA ARG A 71 -0.56 6.70 -14.71
C ARG A 71 -1.78 6.54 -15.61
N ASP A 72 -2.28 5.32 -15.74
CA ASP A 72 -3.33 4.97 -16.69
C ASP A 72 -4.73 5.38 -16.16
N PHE A 73 -4.92 5.47 -14.84
CA PHE A 73 -6.17 5.84 -14.17
C PHE A 73 -6.00 6.99 -13.15
N PRO A 74 -5.56 8.19 -13.59
CA PRO A 74 -5.23 9.29 -12.68
C PRO A 74 -6.43 9.77 -11.86
N ASP A 75 -7.65 9.67 -12.39
CA ASP A 75 -8.91 10.01 -11.73
C ASP A 75 -9.23 9.13 -10.52
N VAL A 76 -8.75 7.88 -10.51
CA VAL A 76 -8.92 6.94 -9.40
C VAL A 76 -7.83 7.14 -8.34
N PHE A 77 -6.59 7.41 -8.76
CA PHE A 77 -5.43 7.43 -7.88
C PHE A 77 -5.02 8.83 -7.36
N LEU A 78 -5.48 9.92 -7.98
CA LEU A 78 -5.25 11.28 -7.50
C LEU A 78 -6.36 11.72 -6.55
N LEU A 79 -6.08 11.63 -5.25
CA LEU A 79 -6.92 12.21 -4.21
C LEU A 79 -6.58 13.69 -4.05
N ASN A 80 -7.43 14.59 -4.56
CA ASN A 80 -7.20 16.03 -4.51
C ASN A 80 -7.25 16.59 -3.07
N ASN A 81 -8.26 16.18 -2.28
CA ASN A 81 -8.40 16.56 -0.88
C ASN A 81 -9.04 15.41 -0.09
N PRO A 82 -8.39 14.90 0.98
CA PRO A 82 -8.98 13.86 1.83
C PRO A 82 -10.36 14.22 2.39
N HIS A 83 -10.64 15.51 2.59
CA HIS A 83 -11.95 15.96 3.07
C HIS A 83 -13.10 15.63 2.13
N ASP A 84 -12.85 15.58 0.82
CA ASP A 84 -13.88 15.32 -0.20
C ASP A 84 -14.41 13.88 -0.10
N TYR A 85 -13.62 12.97 0.48
CA TYR A 85 -13.96 11.55 0.63
C TYR A 85 -14.50 11.21 2.03
N LEU A 86 -14.41 12.13 3.00
CA LEU A 86 -14.95 11.89 4.35
C LEU A 86 -16.45 11.54 4.35
N PRO A 87 -17.33 12.16 3.54
CA PRO A 87 -18.73 11.74 3.47
C PRO A 87 -18.89 10.28 3.05
N ILE A 88 -18.11 9.83 2.06
CA ILE A 88 -18.12 8.47 1.55
C ILE A 88 -17.69 7.49 2.66
N PHE A 89 -16.59 7.78 3.35
CA PHE A 89 -16.14 6.94 4.48
C PHE A 89 -17.15 6.92 5.64
N LYS A 90 -17.79 8.05 5.96
CA LYS A 90 -18.80 8.13 7.04
C LYS A 90 -20.11 7.43 6.70
N SER A 91 -20.46 7.37 5.42
CA SER A 91 -21.68 6.71 4.94
C SER A 91 -21.59 5.18 4.99
N ASN A 92 -20.37 4.63 5.14
CA ASN A 92 -20.06 3.20 4.97
C ASN A 92 -20.50 2.63 3.61
N GLU A 93 -20.77 3.46 2.60
CA GLU A 93 -21.22 3.02 1.26
C GLU A 93 -20.18 2.17 0.55
N LEU A 94 -18.88 2.45 0.77
CA LEU A 94 -17.79 1.63 0.24
C LEU A 94 -17.43 0.45 1.14
N GLY A 95 -18.09 0.30 2.29
CA GLY A 95 -17.76 -0.66 3.33
C GLY A 95 -17.00 -0.03 4.50
N PHE A 96 -16.68 -0.86 5.50
CA PHE A 96 -15.99 -0.47 6.73
C PHE A 96 -15.03 -1.57 7.22
N GLU A 97 -13.99 -1.17 7.93
CA GLU A 97 -13.06 -2.10 8.60
C GLU A 97 -13.66 -2.58 9.93
N LEU A 98 -13.57 -3.88 10.22
CA LEU A 98 -13.88 -4.43 11.54
C LEU A 98 -12.69 -4.26 12.50
N ASN A 99 -12.98 -4.08 13.79
CA ASN A 99 -11.95 -4.02 14.82
C ASN A 99 -11.28 -5.40 15.01
N GLU A 100 -12.02 -6.48 14.76
CA GLU A 100 -11.52 -7.84 14.82
C GLU A 100 -10.59 -8.16 13.64
N ARG A 101 -9.67 -9.10 13.90
CA ARG A 101 -8.86 -9.75 12.87
C ARG A 101 -9.39 -11.15 12.65
N ASP A 102 -9.14 -11.70 11.48
CA ASP A 102 -9.44 -13.12 11.25
C ASP A 102 -8.42 -14.04 11.98
N PRO A 103 -8.62 -15.37 11.99
CA PRO A 103 -7.69 -16.29 12.67
C PRO A 103 -6.24 -16.25 12.16
N LEU A 104 -5.98 -15.64 11.00
CA LEU A 104 -4.64 -15.46 10.42
C LEU A 104 -4.09 -14.04 10.68
N GLY A 105 -4.78 -13.22 11.46
CA GLY A 105 -4.36 -11.85 11.80
C GLY A 105 -4.66 -10.82 10.71
N ARG A 106 -5.41 -11.17 9.66
CA ARG A 106 -5.70 -10.28 8.53
C ARG A 106 -6.77 -9.25 8.91
N ARG A 107 -6.65 -8.04 8.36
CA ARG A 107 -7.69 -7.00 8.48
C ARG A 107 -8.95 -7.44 7.72
N ILE A 108 -10.12 -7.23 8.31
CA ILE A 108 -11.40 -7.57 7.68
C ILE A 108 -12.08 -6.29 7.22
N PHE A 109 -12.30 -6.18 5.90
CA PHE A 109 -13.07 -5.09 5.30
C PHE A 109 -14.41 -5.65 4.79
N VAL A 110 -15.53 -5.06 5.22
CA VAL A 110 -16.88 -5.50 4.88
C VAL A 110 -17.54 -4.45 4.00
N ALA A 111 -17.83 -4.81 2.74
CA ALA A 111 -18.66 -4.02 1.85
C ALA A 111 -20.01 -4.70 1.65
N ARG A 112 -21.12 -3.95 1.80
CA ARG A 112 -22.47 -4.46 1.50
C ARG A 112 -22.90 -3.91 0.15
N ILE A 113 -22.78 -4.73 -0.88
CA ILE A 113 -23.17 -4.36 -2.24
C ILE A 113 -24.59 -4.88 -2.48
N GLY A 114 -25.54 -3.96 -2.69
CA GLY A 114 -26.97 -4.26 -2.87
C GLY A 114 -27.77 -4.26 -1.56
N LYS A 115 -29.07 -4.01 -1.69
CA LYS A 115 -30.06 -4.31 -0.65
C LYS A 115 -30.46 -5.78 -0.75
#